data_AF-A0A817TTJ7-F1
#
_entry.id   AF-A0A817TTJ7-F1
#
_cell.length_a   1.000
_cell.length_b   1.000
_cell.length_c   1.000
_cell.angle_alpha   90.00
_cell.angle_beta   90.00
_cell.angle_gamma   90.00
#
_symmetry.space_group_name_H-M   'P 1'
#
loop_
_entity.id
_entity.type
_entity.pdbx_description
1 polymer ?
#
loop_
_entity_poly.entity_id
_entity_poly.type
_entity_poly.pdbx_seq_one_letter_code
_entity_poly.pdbx_strand_id
1 'polypeptide(L)'
;GEQYLCLSHPNLILHFDRIIDILKKKNQIEKAIELCKEKLLILKNILGIEYESHLRIARILILIATLYEDKNPREAHQYYEQALEILEHNKNEEIFQICLSTMRNF
;
A
#
# COMPACT_ATOMS: atom_id res chain seq x y z
N GLY A 1 13.92 2.08 25.00
CA GLY A 1 12.93 2.85 24.23
C GLY A 1 12.97 2.36 22.81
N GLU A 2 12.22 1.29 22.52
CA GLU A 2 12.44 0.41 21.36
C GLU A 2 11.27 0.44 20.37
N GLN A 3 10.62 1.59 20.18
CA GLN A 3 9.45 1.69 19.30
C GLN A 3 9.76 2.19 17.88
N TYR A 4 10.99 2.61 17.58
CA TYR A 4 11.31 3.27 16.30
C TYR A 4 12.01 2.40 15.26
N LEU A 5 12.57 1.24 15.60
CA LEU A 5 13.42 0.50 14.64
C LEU A 5 12.66 -0.37 13.61
N CYS A 6 11.37 -0.64 13.80
CA CYS A 6 10.65 -1.57 12.93
C CYS A 6 10.13 -0.94 11.62
N LEU A 7 10.05 0.38 11.54
CA LEU A 7 9.40 1.09 10.43
C LEU A 7 10.30 1.30 9.20
N SER A 8 11.62 1.25 9.37
CA SER A 8 12.59 1.47 8.29
C SER A 8 12.87 0.21 7.45
N HIS A 9 12.62 -1.00 7.96
CA HIS A 9 13.04 -2.20 7.24
C HIS A 9 12.10 -2.59 6.08
N PRO A 10 12.64 -2.82 4.86
CA PRO A 10 11.93 -3.45 3.73
C PRO A 10 11.21 -4.75 4.10
N ASN A 11 11.73 -5.46 5.12
CA ASN A 11 11.10 -6.66 5.67
C ASN A 11 9.69 -6.40 6.24
N LEU A 12 9.43 -5.23 6.84
CA LEU A 12 8.10 -4.89 7.38
C LEU A 12 7.03 -4.87 6.28
N ILE A 13 7.40 -4.52 5.04
CA ILE A 13 6.47 -4.48 3.91
C ILE A 13 6.20 -5.90 3.41
N LEU A 14 7.24 -6.73 3.27
CA LEU A 14 7.09 -8.14 2.85
C LEU A 14 6.25 -8.96 3.83
N HIS A 15 6.37 -8.68 5.14
CA HIS A 15 5.52 -9.31 6.14
C HIS A 15 4.06 -8.84 6.04
N PHE A 16 3.83 -7.60 5.62
CA PHE A 16 2.50 -7.02 5.50
C PHE A 16 1.71 -7.58 4.32
N ASP A 17 2.36 -7.70 3.15
CA ASP A 17 1.74 -8.30 1.97
C ASP A 17 1.29 -9.74 2.27
N ARG A 18 2.13 -10.51 2.99
CA ARG A 18 1.78 -11.86 3.45
C ARG A 18 0.61 -11.87 4.43
N ILE A 19 0.51 -10.90 5.34
CA ILE A 19 -0.62 -10.80 6.27
C ILE A 19 -1.91 -10.53 5.49
N ILE A 20 -1.87 -9.62 4.52
CA ILE A 20 -3.04 -9.31 3.67
C ILE A 20 -3.47 -10.54 2.88
N ASP A 21 -2.53 -11.27 2.25
CA ASP A 21 -2.84 -12.50 1.53
C ASP A 21 -3.49 -13.57 2.43
N ILE A 22 -3.00 -13.70 3.66
CA ILE A 22 -3.60 -14.62 4.64
C ILE A 22 -5.02 -14.15 5.02
N LEU A 23 -5.23 -12.85 5.21
CA LEU A 23 -6.54 -12.29 5.54
C LEU A 23 -7.52 -12.45 4.37
N LYS A 24 -7.08 -12.25 3.13
CA LYS A 24 -7.86 -12.54 1.91
C LYS A 24 -8.26 -14.00 1.86
N LYS A 25 -7.32 -14.94 2.09
CA LYS A 25 -7.61 -16.38 2.14
C LYS A 25 -8.58 -16.78 3.26
N LYS A 26 -8.63 -16.01 4.34
CA LYS A 26 -9.57 -16.21 5.46
C LYS A 26 -10.90 -15.48 5.28
N ASN A 27 -11.14 -14.85 4.13
CA ASN A 27 -12.33 -14.03 3.87
C ASN A 27 -12.51 -12.88 4.88
N GLN A 28 -11.41 -12.36 5.42
CA GLN A 28 -11.36 -11.27 6.41
C GLN A 28 -10.93 -9.97 5.74
N ILE A 29 -11.65 -9.57 4.68
CA ILE A 29 -11.32 -8.42 3.83
C ILE A 29 -11.42 -7.12 4.63
N GLU A 30 -12.43 -6.96 5.48
CA GLU A 30 -12.61 -5.79 6.33
C GLU A 30 -11.39 -5.54 7.24
N LYS A 31 -10.88 -6.61 7.87
CA LYS A 31 -9.70 -6.51 8.74
C LYS A 31 -8.44 -6.15 7.96
N ALA A 32 -8.32 -6.67 6.73
CA ALA A 32 -7.20 -6.30 5.85
C ALA A 32 -7.25 -4.81 5.49
N ILE A 33 -8.44 -4.28 5.21
CA ILE A 33 -8.65 -2.86 4.91
C ILE A 33 -8.30 -1.98 6.12
N GLU A 34 -8.77 -2.32 7.33
CA GLU A 34 -8.47 -1.57 8.55
C GLU A 34 -6.96 -1.51 8.82
N LEU A 35 -6.30 -2.67 8.75
CA LEU A 35 -4.86 -2.80 8.92
C LEU A 35 -4.07 -1.96 7.90
N CYS A 36 -4.50 -1.95 6.64
CA CYS A 36 -3.93 -1.07 5.61
C CYS A 36 -4.12 0.42 5.92
N LYS A 37 -5.31 0.84 6.38
CA LYS A 37 -5.61 2.24 6.70
C LYS A 37 -4.81 2.74 7.90
N GLU A 38 -4.66 1.91 8.94
CA GLU A 38 -3.83 2.23 10.11
C GLU A 38 -2.38 2.45 9.69
N LYS A 39 -1.84 1.52 8.88
CA LYS A 39 -0.46 1.63 8.41
C LYS A 39 -0.25 2.83 7.48
N LEU A 40 -1.23 3.16 6.64
CA LEU A 40 -1.22 4.36 5.81
C LEU A 40 -1.11 5.63 6.68
N LEU A 41 -1.88 5.71 7.77
CA LEU A 41 -1.83 6.84 8.72
C LEU A 41 -0.45 6.94 9.39
N ILE A 42 0.10 5.81 9.83
CA ILE A 42 1.43 5.75 10.44
C ILE A 42 2.50 6.20 9.45
N LEU A 43 2.49 5.71 8.21
CA LEU A 43 3.45 6.14 7.18
C LEU A 43 3.33 7.63 6.85
N LYS A 44 2.11 8.17 6.81
CA LYS A 44 1.87 9.61 6.60
C LYS A 44 2.38 10.46 7.78
N ASN A 45 2.34 9.95 9.01
CA ASN A 45 2.75 10.68 10.21
C ASN A 45 4.24 10.56 10.54
N ILE A 46 4.88 9.44 10.18
CA ILE A 46 6.26 9.13 10.57
C ILE A 46 7.28 9.68 9.57
N LEU A 47 6.88 9.88 8.32
CA LEU A 47 7.81 10.13 7.24
C LEU A 47 7.78 11.61 6.84
N GLY A 48 8.79 12.34 7.30
CA GLY A 48 9.14 13.61 6.66
C GLY A 48 9.62 13.32 5.24
N ILE A 49 8.78 13.63 4.24
CA ILE A 49 9.06 13.90 2.81
C ILE A 49 10.25 13.17 2.15
N GLU A 50 10.58 11.95 2.56
CA GLU A 50 11.67 11.17 1.97
C GLU A 50 11.13 10.26 0.87
N TYR A 51 11.90 10.16 -0.21
CA TYR A 51 11.57 9.41 -1.42
C TYR A 51 11.03 7.99 -1.18
N GLU A 52 11.69 7.21 -0.30
CA GLU A 52 11.31 5.82 -0.03
C GLU A 52 9.94 5.70 0.67
N SER A 53 9.54 6.75 1.37
CA SER A 53 8.28 6.84 2.10
C SER A 53 7.07 6.97 1.19
N HIS A 54 7.22 7.77 0.14
CA HIS A 54 6.19 7.99 -0.87
C HIS A 54 5.87 6.69 -1.61
N LEU A 55 6.88 5.90 -1.96
CA LEU A 55 6.69 4.61 -2.63
C LEU A 55 5.99 3.58 -1.72
N ARG A 56 6.28 3.59 -0.42
CA ARG A 56 5.58 2.73 0.55
C ARG A 56 4.11 3.11 0.69
N ILE A 57 3.79 4.41 0.65
CA ILE A 57 2.42 4.92 0.66
C ILE A 57 1.66 4.45 -0.60
N ALA A 58 2.26 4.59 -1.79
CA ALA A 58 1.66 4.13 -3.05
C ALA A 58 1.34 2.63 -3.04
N ARG A 59 2.23 1.79 -2.50
CA ARG A 59 1.99 0.35 -2.41
C ARG A 59 0.84 0.00 -1.45
N ILE A 60 0.69 0.69 -0.33
CA ILE A 60 -0.47 0.49 0.57
C ILE A 60 -1.77 0.92 -0.10
N LEU A 61 -1.76 2.02 -0.85
CA LEU A 61 -2.95 2.47 -1.60
C LEU A 61 -3.38 1.42 -2.64
N ILE A 62 -2.43 0.83 -3.37
CA ILE A 62 -2.71 -0.29 -4.29
C ILE A 62 -3.31 -1.49 -3.55
N LEU A 63 -2.76 -1.87 -2.40
CA LEU A 63 -3.30 -2.99 -1.62
C LEU A 63 -4.73 -2.71 -1.16
N ILE A 64 -5.03 -1.49 -0.71
CA ILE A 64 -6.40 -1.09 -0.35
C ILE A 64 -7.30 -1.21 -1.59
N ALA A 65 -6.84 -0.71 -2.74
CA ALA A 65 -7.60 -0.79 -3.97
C ALA A 65 -7.93 -2.25 -4.34
N THR A 66 -6.96 -3.17 -4.27
CA THR A 66 -7.19 -4.60 -4.54
C THR A 66 -8.15 -5.27 -3.57
N LEU A 67 -8.26 -4.77 -2.33
CA LEU A 67 -9.22 -5.27 -1.35
C LEU A 67 -10.63 -4.72 -1.58
N TYR A 68 -10.73 -3.57 -2.26
CA TYR A 68 -12.00 -2.93 -2.59
C TYR A 68 -12.52 -3.33 -3.98
N GLU A 69 -11.74 -3.98 -4.84
CA GLU A 69 -12.13 -4.45 -6.18
C GLU A 69 -13.51 -5.11 -6.22
N ASP A 70 -13.68 -6.15 -5.42
CA ASP A 70 -14.90 -6.96 -5.40
C ASP A 70 -16.06 -6.30 -4.64
N LYS A 71 -15.75 -5.32 -3.77
CA LYS A 71 -16.71 -4.72 -2.85
C LYS A 71 -17.26 -3.38 -3.33
N ASN A 72 -16.38 -2.53 -3.86
CA ASN A 72 -16.68 -1.20 -4.34
C ASN A 72 -15.62 -0.76 -5.37
N PRO A 73 -15.83 -1.05 -6.67
CA PRO A 73 -14.86 -0.73 -7.71
C PRO A 73 -14.62 0.77 -7.86
N ARG A 74 -15.58 1.61 -7.46
CA ARG A 74 -15.41 3.08 -7.44
C ARG A 74 -14.36 3.50 -6.41
N GLU A 75 -14.44 3.00 -5.19
CA GLU A 75 -13.45 3.28 -4.15
C GLU A 75 -12.08 2.70 -4.53
N ALA A 76 -12.06 1.48 -5.09
CA ALA A 76 -10.83 0.88 -5.60
C ALA A 76 -10.14 1.80 -6.61
N HIS A 77 -10.88 2.34 -7.58
CA HIS A 77 -10.35 3.26 -8.58
C HIS A 77 -9.76 4.53 -7.95
N GLN A 78 -10.44 5.14 -6.98
CA GLN A 78 -9.92 6.32 -6.29
C GLN A 78 -8.62 6.05 -5.53
N TYR A 79 -8.44 4.85 -4.99
CA TYR A 79 -7.18 4.45 -4.34
C TYR A 79 -6.07 4.19 -5.36
N TYR A 80 -6.40 3.63 -6.53
CA TYR A 80 -5.44 3.51 -7.63
C TYR A 80 -4.97 4.86 -8.17
N GLU A 81 -5.88 5.83 -8.35
CA GLU A 81 -5.52 7.19 -8.78
C GLU A 81 -4.56 7.86 -7.80
N GLN A 82 -4.83 7.77 -6.49
CA GLN A 82 -3.92 8.31 -5.46
C GLN A 82 -2.55 7.62 -5.48
N ALA A 83 -2.50 6.30 -5.74
CA ALA A 83 -1.24 5.59 -5.86
C ALA A 83 -0.46 6.05 -7.10
N LEU A 84 -1.14 6.23 -8.23
CA LEU A 84 -0.57 6.74 -9.48
C LEU A 84 0.01 8.13 -9.31
N GLU A 85 -0.72 9.06 -8.69
CA GLU A 85 -0.25 10.42 -8.46
C GLU A 85 1.09 10.43 -7.72
N ILE A 86 1.23 9.59 -6.69
CA ILE A 86 2.47 9.46 -5.93
C ILE A 86 3.60 8.87 -6.79
N LEU A 87 3.31 7.87 -7.62
CA LEU A 87 4.29 7.21 -8.48
C LEU A 87 4.74 8.10 -9.64
N GLU A 88 3.84 8.88 -10.24
CA GLU A 88 4.14 9.82 -11.31
C GLU A 88 5.06 10.96 -10.85
N HIS A 89 4.90 11.40 -9.61
CA HIS A 89 5.81 12.35 -8.97
C HIS A 89 7.16 11.72 -8.54
N ASN A 90 7.30 10.38 -8.57
CA ASN A 90 8.47 9.63 -8.12
C ASN A 90 8.99 8.66 -9.20
N LYS A 91 9.53 9.20 -10.30
CA LYS A 91 10.06 8.43 -11.45
C LYS A 91 11.35 7.65 -11.17
N ASN A 92 11.33 6.59 -10.34
CA ASN A 92 12.26 5.45 -10.55
C ASN A 92 11.52 4.27 -11.19
N GLU A 93 12.22 3.63 -12.09
CA GLU A 93 11.67 2.63 -13.01
C GLU A 93 11.18 1.37 -12.28
N GLU A 94 11.84 0.86 -11.23
CA GLU A 94 11.51 -0.48 -10.72
C GLU A 94 10.16 -0.58 -10.00
N ILE A 95 9.88 0.34 -9.07
CA ILE A 95 8.61 0.33 -8.30
C ILE A 95 7.45 0.82 -9.17
N PHE A 96 7.72 1.76 -10.08
CA PHE A 96 6.76 2.19 -11.10
C PHE A 96 6.30 0.99 -11.94
N GLN A 97 7.21 0.13 -12.41
CA GLN A 97 6.86 -1.05 -13.23
C GLN A 97 6.04 -2.10 -12.45
N ILE A 98 6.39 -2.38 -11.19
CA ILE A 98 5.60 -3.29 -10.35
C ILE A 98 4.18 -2.76 -10.16
N CYS A 99 4.04 -1.46 -9.84
CA CYS A 99 2.72 -0.86 -9.66
C CYS A 99 1.90 -0.82 -10.95
N LEU A 100 2.54 -0.49 -12.08
CA LEU A 100 1.91 -0.51 -13.40
C LEU A 100 1.42 -1.92 -13.74
N SER A 101 2.21 -2.96 -13.44
CA SER A 101 1.83 -4.35 -13.71
C SER A 101 0.60 -4.80 -12.92
N THR A 102 0.43 -4.31 -11.69
CA THR A 102 -0.77 -4.60 -10.86
C THR A 102 -2.00 -3.85 -11.37
N MET A 103 -1.83 -2.60 -11.83
CA MET A 103 -2.93 -1.77 -12.36
C MET A 103 -3.36 -2.17 -13.78
N ARG A 104 -2.46 -2.70 -14.61
CA ARG A 104 -2.74 -3.07 -16.01
C ARG A 104 -3.63 -4.31 -16.16
N ASN A 105 -3.96 -4.97 -15.04
CA ASN A 105 -4.91 -6.09 -15.00
C ASN A 105 -6.38 -5.63 -14.84
N PHE A 106 -6.65 -4.33 -14.98
CA PHE A 106 -7.98 -3.72 -15.03
C PHE A 106 -8.37 -3.20 -16.40
#